data_AF-Q6C722-F1
#
_entry.id   AF-Q6C722-F1
#
_cell.length_a   1.000
_cell.length_b   1.000
_cell.length_c   1.000
_cell.angle_alpha   90.00
_cell.angle_beta   90.00
_cell.angle_gamma   90.00
#
_symmetry.space_group_name_H-M   'P 1'
#
loop_
_entity.id
_entity.type
_entity.pdbx_description
1 polymer ?
#
loop_
_entity_poly.entity_id
_entity_poly.type
_entity_poly.pdbx_seq_one_letter_code
_entity_poly.pdbx_strand_id
1 'polypeptide(L)'
;MTRFCDTVKTLIKEPSFYQFTGTVAGYTLFAAAFPVVAAIHTARGVALLKNKSLESCECENKLAKKFDISNITLNEWYSPITLLFPLFKRVVEPLGPLAVMWARYTGLVGEMTDKEVNCVFNCWAKISLGYIYVTGAICFTGLSVWSYRRQTQRHIKKQSIVGVPEVTLALFTGLLFV
;
A
#
# COMPACT_ATOMS: atom_id res chain seq x y z
N MET A 1 -12.47 17.32 14.67
CA MET A 1 -12.88 18.31 13.65
C MET A 1 -11.96 19.53 13.61
N THR A 2 -11.54 20.10 14.75
CA THR A 2 -10.59 21.24 14.85
C THR A 2 -9.23 20.98 14.19
N ARG A 3 -8.62 19.80 14.37
CA ARG A 3 -7.35 19.43 13.71
C ARG A 3 -7.39 19.46 12.17
N PHE A 4 -8.55 19.27 11.54
CA PHE A 4 -8.66 19.23 10.07
C PHE A 4 -8.69 20.63 9.45
N CYS A 5 -9.42 21.57 10.06
CA CYS A 5 -9.41 22.98 9.66
C CYS A 5 -8.01 23.60 9.83
N ASP A 6 -7.26 23.19 10.85
CA ASP A 6 -5.89 23.66 11.06
C ASP A 6 -4.91 23.09 10.02
N THR A 7 -5.06 21.82 9.60
CA THR A 7 -4.28 21.22 8.50
C THR A 7 -4.59 21.86 7.14
N VAL A 8 -5.85 22.21 6.89
CA VAL A 8 -6.24 22.95 5.67
C VAL A 8 -5.68 24.37 5.71
N LYS A 9 -5.70 25.07 6.86
CA LYS A 9 -5.10 26.40 7.01
C LYS A 9 -3.57 26.41 6.88
N THR A 10 -2.87 25.36 7.31
CA THR A 10 -1.42 25.23 7.10
C THR A 10 -1.06 24.85 5.67
N LEU A 11 -1.90 24.09 4.96
CA LEU A 11 -1.75 23.81 3.52
C LEU A 11 -1.99 25.06 2.64
N ILE A 12 -2.72 26.07 3.14
CA ILE A 12 -2.96 27.36 2.47
C ILE A 12 -1.77 28.34 2.65
N LYS A 13 -0.78 28.04 3.51
CA LYS A 13 0.52 28.75 3.49
C LYS A 13 1.34 28.23 2.30
N GLU A 14 1.02 28.75 1.13
CA GLU A 14 1.47 28.39 -0.23
C GLU A 14 2.71 27.49 -0.36
N PRO A 15 2.55 26.17 -0.51
CA PRO A 15 3.38 25.43 -1.47
C PRO A 15 3.05 25.93 -2.88
N SER A 16 4.04 26.07 -3.76
CA SER A 16 3.77 26.46 -5.15
C SER A 16 2.75 25.51 -5.79
N PHE A 17 1.94 25.96 -6.75
CA PHE A 17 0.95 25.11 -7.43
C PHE A 17 1.55 23.77 -7.91
N TYR A 18 2.81 23.79 -8.35
CA TYR A 18 3.59 22.61 -8.73
C TYR A 18 3.86 21.66 -7.56
N GLN A 19 4.16 22.16 -6.37
CA GLN A 19 4.34 21.34 -5.16
C GLN A 19 3.02 20.70 -4.71
N PHE A 20 1.92 21.45 -4.76
CA PHE A 20 0.60 20.90 -4.43
C PHE A 20 0.18 19.81 -5.43
N THR A 21 0.29 20.09 -6.73
CA THR A 21 0.03 19.11 -7.80
C THR A 21 0.93 17.88 -7.68
N GLY A 22 2.23 18.08 -7.41
CA GLY A 22 3.18 16.98 -7.20
C GLY A 22 2.83 16.12 -5.99
N THR A 23 2.31 16.71 -4.92
CA THR A 23 1.84 15.97 -3.73
C THR A 23 0.62 15.11 -4.06
N VAL A 24 -0.38 15.68 -4.74
CA VAL A 24 -1.58 14.94 -5.18
C VAL A 24 -1.19 13.78 -6.10
N ALA A 25 -0.31 14.03 -7.07
CA ALA A 25 0.19 13.01 -7.99
C ALA A 25 0.95 11.90 -7.27
N GLY A 26 1.88 12.24 -6.37
CA GLY A 26 2.62 11.25 -5.58
C GLY A 26 1.72 10.39 -4.71
N TYR A 27 0.71 10.99 -4.07
CA TYR A 27 -0.24 10.25 -3.23
C TYR A 27 -1.13 9.33 -4.06
N THR A 28 -1.56 9.80 -5.24
CA THR A 28 -2.35 9.00 -6.18
C THR A 28 -1.55 7.82 -6.71
N LEU A 29 -0.30 8.05 -7.13
CA LEU A 29 0.59 7.00 -7.63
C LEU A 29 0.87 5.95 -6.56
N PHE A 30 1.16 6.37 -5.33
CA PHE A 30 1.39 5.44 -4.23
C PHE A 30 0.12 4.65 -3.89
N ALA A 31 -1.03 5.32 -3.81
CA ALA A 31 -2.31 4.67 -3.57
C ALA A 31 -2.66 3.66 -4.67
N ALA A 32 -2.33 3.91 -5.93
CA ALA A 32 -2.55 2.97 -7.02
C ALA A 32 -1.54 1.82 -7.03
N ALA A 33 -0.25 2.12 -6.84
CA ALA A 33 0.83 1.14 -6.98
C ALA A 33 0.90 0.15 -5.82
N PHE A 34 0.73 0.63 -4.58
CA PHE A 34 0.95 -0.19 -3.40
C PHE A 34 0.04 -1.44 -3.34
N PRO A 35 -1.30 -1.35 -3.52
CA PRO A 35 -2.17 -2.51 -3.50
C PRO A 35 -1.87 -3.50 -4.63
N VAL A 36 -1.46 -3.01 -5.81
CA VAL A 36 -1.07 -3.85 -6.95
C VAL A 36 0.19 -4.65 -6.63
N VAL A 37 1.21 -4.01 -6.08
CA VAL A 37 2.46 -4.68 -5.66
C VAL A 37 2.17 -5.72 -4.57
N ALA A 38 1.34 -5.37 -3.57
CA ALA A 38 0.92 -6.29 -2.53
C ALA A 38 0.15 -7.49 -3.11
N ALA A 39 -0.76 -7.26 -4.06
CA ALA A 39 -1.52 -8.32 -4.73
C ALA A 39 -0.62 -9.25 -5.57
N ILE A 40 0.36 -8.71 -6.30
CA ILE A 40 1.35 -9.50 -7.05
C ILE A 40 2.17 -10.38 -6.09
N HIS A 41 2.65 -9.82 -4.98
CA HIS A 41 3.36 -10.57 -3.95
C HIS A 41 2.52 -11.73 -3.38
N THR A 42 1.24 -11.48 -3.09
CA THR A 42 0.30 -12.50 -2.63
C THR A 42 0.05 -13.57 -3.69
N ALA A 43 -0.23 -13.17 -4.93
CA ALA A 43 -0.50 -14.09 -6.04
C ALA A 43 0.69 -15.02 -6.31
N ARG A 44 1.92 -14.50 -6.26
CA ARG A 44 3.16 -15.30 -6.38
C ARG A 44 3.29 -16.32 -5.26
N GLY A 45 2.99 -15.94 -4.03
CA GLY A 45 2.96 -16.87 -2.89
C GLY A 45 1.97 -18.01 -3.13
N VAL A 46 0.74 -17.69 -3.55
CA VAL A 46 -0.32 -18.68 -3.80
C VAL A 46 0.02 -19.60 -4.98
N ALA A 47 0.53 -19.06 -6.09
CA ALA A 47 0.89 -19.85 -7.25
C ALA A 47 1.98 -20.89 -6.89
N LEU A 48 2.98 -20.47 -6.12
CA LEU A 48 4.07 -21.35 -5.67
C LEU A 48 3.58 -22.47 -4.74
N LEU A 49 2.56 -22.23 -3.90
CA LEU A 49 1.91 -23.30 -3.13
C LEU A 49 1.22 -24.35 -4.02
N LYS A 50 0.74 -23.94 -5.20
CA LYS A 50 0.08 -24.82 -6.17
C LYS A 50 1.08 -25.46 -7.16
N ASN A 51 2.38 -25.40 -6.89
CA ASN A 51 3.45 -25.80 -7.82
C ASN A 51 3.38 -25.13 -9.20
N LYS A 52 2.75 -23.95 -9.29
CA LYS A 52 2.70 -23.13 -10.50
C LYS A 52 3.66 -21.96 -10.34
N SER A 53 4.64 -21.81 -11.23
CA SER A 53 5.47 -20.60 -11.23
C SER A 53 4.74 -19.49 -11.95
N LEU A 54 4.45 -18.38 -11.27
CA LEU A 54 4.25 -17.11 -11.97
C LEU A 54 5.62 -16.67 -12.49
N GLU A 55 5.72 -16.48 -13.81
CA GLU A 55 6.97 -16.03 -14.42
C GLU A 55 7.40 -14.70 -13.82
N SER A 56 8.63 -14.66 -13.30
CA SER A 56 9.24 -13.40 -12.86
C SER A 56 9.62 -12.61 -14.09
N CYS A 57 9.45 -11.28 -14.07
CA CYS A 57 9.75 -10.46 -15.23
C CYS A 57 11.27 -10.48 -15.53
N GLU A 58 11.65 -10.17 -16.77
CA GLU A 58 13.05 -10.22 -17.21
C GLU A 58 13.97 -9.34 -16.33
N CYS A 59 13.47 -8.17 -15.89
CA CYS A 59 14.19 -7.27 -15.00
C CYS A 59 14.44 -7.86 -13.61
N GLU A 60 13.46 -8.52 -13.01
CA GLU A 60 13.62 -9.21 -11.72
C GLU A 60 14.59 -10.38 -11.84
N ASN A 61 14.53 -11.15 -12.92
CA ASN A 61 15.46 -12.25 -13.17
C ASN A 61 16.90 -11.75 -13.34
N LYS A 62 17.08 -10.59 -13.99
CA LYS A 62 18.40 -9.92 -14.08
C LYS A 62 18.91 -9.50 -12.70
N LEU A 63 18.03 -8.95 -11.85
CA LEU A 63 18.38 -8.59 -10.47
C LEU A 63 18.72 -9.83 -9.63
N ALA A 64 17.89 -10.87 -9.67
CA ALA A 64 18.12 -12.13 -8.95
C ALA A 64 19.47 -12.74 -9.31
N LYS A 65 19.82 -12.78 -10.61
CA LYS A 65 21.12 -13.22 -11.10
C LYS A 65 22.27 -12.32 -10.63
N LYS A 66 22.08 -11.00 -10.62
CA LYS A 66 23.12 -10.05 -10.18
C LYS A 66 23.48 -10.22 -8.71
N PHE A 67 22.50 -10.54 -7.87
CA PHE A 67 22.68 -10.70 -6.42
C PHE A 67 22.86 -12.14 -5.96
N ASP A 68 22.94 -13.11 -6.89
CA ASP A 68 23.00 -14.55 -6.61
C ASP A 68 21.92 -15.03 -5.61
N ILE A 69 20.70 -14.51 -5.76
CA ILE A 69 19.56 -14.86 -4.92
C ILE A 69 18.53 -15.65 -5.73
N SER A 70 17.90 -16.64 -5.08
CA SER A 70 16.81 -17.38 -5.71
C SER A 70 15.58 -16.47 -5.90
N ASN A 71 14.76 -16.76 -6.92
CA ASN A 71 13.47 -16.06 -7.11
C ASN A 71 12.55 -16.18 -5.88
N ILE A 72 12.71 -17.23 -5.08
CA ILE A 72 11.97 -17.41 -3.82
C ILE A 72 12.45 -16.37 -2.80
N THR A 73 13.76 -16.26 -2.60
CA THR A 73 14.37 -15.30 -1.69
C THR A 73 14.06 -13.86 -2.12
N LEU A 74 14.14 -13.55 -3.41
CA LEU A 74 13.75 -12.24 -3.93
C LEU A 74 12.29 -11.89 -3.58
N ASN A 75 11.37 -12.84 -3.76
CA ASN A 75 9.96 -12.61 -3.45
C ASN A 75 9.67 -12.50 -1.95
N GLU A 76 10.43 -13.21 -1.09
CA GLU A 76 10.37 -13.03 0.36
C GLU A 76 10.83 -11.63 0.78
N TRP A 77 11.80 -11.05 0.07
CA TRP A 77 12.28 -9.69 0.31
C TRP A 77 11.27 -8.61 -0.09
N TYR A 78 10.17 -8.97 -0.76
CA TYR A 78 9.02 -8.08 -0.93
C TYR A 78 8.09 -8.06 0.28
N SER A 79 8.22 -9.00 1.23
CA SER A 79 7.35 -9.00 2.43
C SER A 79 7.45 -7.69 3.23
N PRO A 80 8.62 -7.07 3.48
CA PRO A 80 8.70 -5.77 4.17
C PRO A 80 7.93 -4.64 3.49
N ILE A 81 7.66 -4.71 2.18
CA ILE A 81 6.84 -3.71 1.48
C ILE A 81 5.46 -3.62 2.12
N THR A 82 4.90 -4.74 2.58
CA THR A 82 3.58 -4.75 3.24
C THR A 82 3.55 -3.95 4.55
N LEU A 83 4.71 -3.67 5.19
CA LEU A 83 4.81 -2.75 6.33
C LEU A 83 4.61 -1.28 5.96
N LEU A 84 4.56 -0.95 4.67
CA LEU A 84 4.15 0.37 4.21
C LEU A 84 2.63 0.58 4.27
N PHE A 85 1.85 -0.44 4.67
CA PHE A 85 0.39 -0.32 4.79
C PHE A 85 -0.09 0.84 5.69
N PRO A 86 0.52 1.13 6.86
CA PRO A 86 0.15 2.31 7.65
C PRO A 86 0.40 3.63 6.91
N LEU A 87 1.45 3.69 6.08
CA LEU A 87 1.71 4.85 5.22
C LEU A 87 0.65 4.94 4.13
N PHE A 88 0.24 3.81 3.52
CA PHE A 88 -0.85 3.76 2.56
C PHE A 88 -2.15 4.28 3.15
N LYS A 89 -2.53 3.83 4.35
CA LYS A 89 -3.70 4.34 5.07
C LYS A 89 -3.64 5.86 5.24
N ARG A 90 -2.50 6.40 5.70
CA ARG A 90 -2.28 7.84 5.88
C ARG A 90 -2.31 8.64 4.58
N VAL A 91 -1.97 8.02 3.45
CA VAL A 91 -2.00 8.66 2.11
C VAL A 91 -3.41 8.66 1.52
N VAL A 92 -4.15 7.57 1.67
CA VAL A 92 -5.49 7.41 1.08
C VAL A 92 -6.53 8.29 1.79
N GLU A 93 -6.49 8.40 3.12
CA GLU A 93 -7.44 9.21 3.88
C GLU A 93 -7.58 10.67 3.38
N PRO A 94 -6.48 11.45 3.21
CA PRO A 94 -6.57 12.83 2.72
C PRO A 94 -6.69 12.95 1.20
N LEU A 95 -6.51 11.88 0.42
CA LEU A 95 -6.42 11.97 -1.05
C LEU A 95 -7.69 12.53 -1.70
N GLY A 96 -8.87 12.14 -1.23
CA GLY A 96 -10.15 12.65 -1.76
C GLY A 96 -10.31 14.15 -1.56
N PRO A 97 -10.19 14.68 -0.32
CA PRO A 97 -10.18 16.13 -0.09
C PRO A 97 -9.12 16.87 -0.91
N LEU A 98 -7.91 16.34 -1.01
CA LEU A 98 -6.84 16.93 -1.81
C LEU A 98 -7.18 16.98 -3.30
N ALA A 99 -7.75 15.90 -3.85
CA ALA A 99 -8.17 15.82 -5.25
C ALA A 99 -9.29 16.83 -5.56
N VAL A 100 -10.27 16.99 -4.66
CA VAL A 100 -11.35 17.98 -4.81
C VAL A 100 -10.79 19.41 -4.76
N MET A 101 -9.91 19.70 -3.82
CA MET A 101 -9.23 21.01 -3.74
C MET A 101 -8.43 21.31 -5.02
N TRP A 102 -7.71 20.31 -5.54
CA TRP A 102 -6.95 20.43 -6.78
C TRP A 102 -7.84 20.61 -8.01
N ALA A 103 -8.95 19.90 -8.11
CA ALA A 103 -9.92 20.04 -9.20
C ALA A 103 -10.58 21.43 -9.20
N ARG A 104 -10.85 22.00 -8.02
CA ARG A 104 -11.31 23.40 -7.89
C ARG A 104 -10.22 24.40 -8.30
N TYR A 105 -8.99 24.21 -7.83
CA TYR A 105 -7.87 25.10 -8.13
C TYR A 105 -7.55 25.15 -9.64
N THR A 106 -7.72 24.03 -10.35
CA THR A 106 -7.51 23.92 -11.80
C THR A 106 -8.72 24.31 -12.65
N GLY A 107 -9.84 24.68 -12.03
CA GLY A 107 -11.07 25.06 -12.73
C GLY A 107 -11.82 23.90 -13.39
N LEU A 108 -11.44 22.64 -13.09
CA LEU A 108 -12.12 21.44 -13.59
C LEU A 108 -13.51 21.24 -12.95
N VAL A 109 -13.70 21.79 -11.76
CA VAL A 109 -14.97 21.79 -11.03
C VAL A 109 -15.32 23.23 -10.70
N GLY A 110 -16.55 23.63 -11.02
CA GLY A 110 -17.09 24.94 -10.69
C GLY A 110 -17.26 25.18 -9.18
N GLU A 111 -17.94 26.26 -8.82
CA GLU A 111 -18.28 26.50 -7.41
C GLU A 111 -19.18 25.37 -6.87
N MET A 112 -18.74 24.74 -5.79
CA MET A 112 -19.53 23.77 -5.04
C MET A 112 -20.05 24.42 -3.77
N THR A 113 -21.31 24.18 -3.46
CA THR A 113 -21.91 24.56 -2.17
C THR A 113 -21.31 23.72 -1.03
N ASP A 114 -21.36 24.24 0.20
CA ASP A 114 -20.88 23.51 1.38
C ASP A 114 -21.57 22.15 1.56
N LYS A 115 -22.84 22.02 1.14
CA LYS A 115 -23.56 20.74 1.16
C LYS A 115 -22.95 19.71 0.21
N GLU A 116 -22.57 20.13 -1.00
CA GLU A 116 -21.95 19.25 -1.99
C GLU A 116 -20.55 18.84 -1.57
N VAL A 117 -19.75 19.76 -1.06
CA VAL A 117 -18.40 19.46 -0.52
C VAL A 117 -18.48 18.44 0.61
N ASN A 118 -19.40 18.63 1.56
CA ASN A 118 -19.60 17.69 2.66
C ASN A 118 -20.11 16.32 2.18
N CYS A 119 -20.96 16.29 1.15
CA CYS A 119 -21.42 15.04 0.54
C CYS A 119 -20.24 14.25 -0.07
N VAL A 120 -19.37 14.92 -0.84
CA VAL A 120 -18.19 14.30 -1.44
C VAL A 120 -17.22 13.78 -0.38
N PHE A 121 -16.97 14.54 0.69
CA PHE A 121 -16.08 14.12 1.78
C PHE A 121 -16.65 12.91 2.54
N ASN A 122 -17.95 12.87 2.80
CA ASN A 122 -18.59 11.73 3.44
C ASN A 122 -18.58 10.48 2.55
N CYS A 123 -18.80 10.62 1.24
CA CYS A 123 -18.64 9.52 0.29
C CYS A 123 -17.19 9.02 0.26
N TRP A 124 -16.22 9.93 0.19
CA TRP A 124 -14.81 9.58 0.20
C TRP A 124 -14.41 8.84 1.48
N ALA A 125 -14.85 9.28 2.65
CA ALA A 125 -14.56 8.61 3.92
C ALA A 125 -15.00 7.14 3.91
N LYS A 126 -16.15 6.82 3.30
CA LYS A 126 -16.62 5.43 3.16
C LYS A 126 -15.80 4.63 2.14
N ILE A 127 -15.53 5.23 0.98
CA ILE A 127 -14.76 4.58 -0.10
C ILE A 127 -13.32 4.30 0.35
N SER A 128 -12.65 5.29 0.93
CA SER A 128 -11.28 5.17 1.44
C SER A 128 -11.18 4.09 2.51
N LEU A 129 -12.13 4.03 3.45
CA LEU A 129 -12.18 2.98 4.46
C LEU A 129 -12.29 1.59 3.83
N GLY A 130 -13.21 1.39 2.88
CA GLY A 130 -13.32 0.13 2.14
C GLY A 130 -12.03 -0.24 1.41
N TYR A 131 -11.40 0.73 0.74
CA TYR A 131 -10.15 0.54 0.01
C TYR A 131 -8.97 0.16 0.93
N ILE A 132 -8.90 0.78 2.11
CA ILE A 132 -7.94 0.46 3.16
C ILE A 132 -8.14 -0.97 3.65
N TYR A 133 -9.38 -1.39 3.94
CA TYR A 133 -9.65 -2.75 4.40
C TYR A 133 -9.30 -3.81 3.36
N VAL A 134 -9.68 -3.60 2.09
CA VAL A 134 -9.34 -4.54 1.00
C VAL A 134 -7.83 -4.68 0.86
N THR A 135 -7.10 -3.56 0.87
CA THR A 135 -5.64 -3.58 0.76
C THR A 135 -5.00 -4.24 1.98
N GLY A 136 -5.52 -3.99 3.18
CA GLY A 136 -5.06 -4.62 4.42
C GLY A 136 -5.24 -6.13 4.39
N ALA A 137 -6.38 -6.61 3.90
CA ALA A 137 -6.66 -8.03 3.72
C ALA A 137 -5.69 -8.68 2.70
N ILE A 138 -5.36 -7.99 1.61
CA ILE A 138 -4.36 -8.47 0.64
C ILE A 138 -2.98 -8.61 1.30
N CYS A 139 -2.56 -7.61 2.07
CA CYS A 139 -1.28 -7.62 2.78
C CYS A 139 -1.21 -8.76 3.80
N PHE A 140 -2.24 -8.90 4.63
CA PHE A 140 -2.35 -9.97 5.62
C PHE A 140 -2.31 -11.36 4.96
N THR A 141 -3.05 -11.53 3.87
CA THR A 141 -3.08 -12.79 3.11
C THR A 141 -1.71 -13.12 2.54
N GLY A 142 -1.03 -12.14 1.92
CA GLY A 142 0.32 -12.32 1.39
C GLY A 142 1.29 -12.79 2.46
N LEU A 143 1.37 -12.05 3.57
CA LEU A 143 2.23 -12.39 4.70
C LEU A 143 1.93 -13.76 5.29
N SER A 144 0.65 -14.12 5.41
CA SER A 144 0.23 -15.44 5.91
C SER A 144 0.67 -16.57 4.98
N VAL A 145 0.49 -16.41 3.66
CA VAL A 145 0.91 -17.39 2.65
C VAL A 145 2.42 -17.62 2.68
N TRP A 146 3.21 -16.55 2.75
CA TRP A 146 4.67 -16.66 2.78
C TRP A 146 5.18 -17.20 4.12
N SER A 147 4.56 -16.83 5.24
CA SER A 147 4.86 -17.39 6.56
C SER A 147 4.57 -18.89 6.61
N TYR A 148 3.39 -19.32 6.13
CA TYR A 148 3.00 -20.72 6.07
C TYR A 148 4.01 -21.54 5.26
N ARG A 149 4.35 -21.08 4.06
CA ARG A 149 5.32 -21.76 3.18
C ARG A 149 6.66 -21.97 3.87
N ARG A 150 7.16 -20.95 4.57
CA ARG A 150 8.44 -21.04 5.28
C ARG A 150 8.38 -22.07 6.41
N GLN A 151 7.26 -22.13 7.13
CA GLN A 151 7.03 -23.19 8.12
C GLN A 151 7.05 -24.58 7.48
N THR A 152 6.36 -24.78 6.35
CA THR A 152 6.38 -26.07 5.63
C THR A 152 7.79 -26.47 5.18
N GLN A 153 8.60 -25.52 4.71
CA GLN A 153 9.99 -25.79 4.32
C GLN A 153 10.91 -26.06 5.51
N ARG A 154 10.69 -25.42 6.67
CA ARG A 154 11.41 -25.72 7.92
C ARG A 154 11.20 -27.17 8.38
N HIS A 155 10.00 -27.71 8.20
CA HIS A 155 9.72 -29.12 8.49
C HIS A 155 10.54 -30.07 7.61
N ILE A 156 10.92 -29.65 6.41
CA ILE A 156 11.66 -30.46 5.43
C ILE A 156 13.18 -30.23 5.54
N LYS A 157 13.62 -28.99 5.83
CA LYS A 157 15.03 -28.60 5.97
C LYS A 157 15.19 -27.79 7.26
N LYS A 158 16.04 -28.25 8.19
CA LYS A 158 16.41 -27.48 9.40
C LYS A 158 17.00 -26.12 9.01
N GLN A 159 16.16 -25.08 9.00
CA GLN A 159 16.51 -23.69 8.72
C GLN A 159 16.15 -22.80 9.93
N SER A 160 16.82 -21.66 10.04
CA SER A 160 16.79 -20.72 11.18
C SER A 160 15.39 -20.33 11.72
N ILE A 161 15.40 -19.88 12.98
CA ILE A 161 14.33 -19.83 13.99
C ILE A 161 13.16 -18.90 13.62
N VAL A 162 13.35 -17.79 12.92
CA VAL A 162 12.24 -16.98 12.36
C VAL A 162 12.66 -16.26 11.08
N GLY A 163 11.69 -15.97 10.21
CA GLY A 163 11.90 -15.41 8.89
C GLY A 163 11.37 -14.01 8.68
N VAL A 164 11.80 -13.37 7.60
CA VAL A 164 11.35 -12.02 7.23
C VAL A 164 9.82 -11.94 7.12
N PRO A 165 9.12 -12.88 6.45
CA PRO A 165 7.65 -12.84 6.40
C PRO A 165 6.98 -12.91 7.77
N GLU A 166 7.51 -13.70 8.71
CA GLU A 166 6.93 -13.85 10.05
C GLU A 166 7.18 -12.63 10.94
N VAL A 167 8.40 -12.06 10.89
CA VAL A 167 8.69 -10.78 11.57
C VAL A 167 7.79 -9.69 11.01
N THR A 168 7.66 -9.65 9.69
CA THR A 168 6.81 -8.68 9.00
C THR A 168 5.34 -8.87 9.37
N LEU A 169 4.84 -10.11 9.45
CA LEU A 169 3.48 -10.40 9.89
C LEU A 169 3.25 -9.97 11.34
N ALA A 170 4.18 -10.25 12.24
CA ALA A 170 4.09 -9.84 13.64
C ALA A 170 4.09 -8.31 13.81
N LEU A 171 4.93 -7.61 13.04
CA LEU A 171 4.94 -6.14 13.02
C LEU A 171 3.66 -5.59 12.39
N PHE A 172 3.18 -6.19 11.30
CA PHE A 172 1.97 -5.76 10.61
C PHE A 172 0.72 -5.93 11.47
N THR A 173 0.58 -7.04 12.19
CA THR A 173 -0.52 -7.23 13.14
C THR A 173 -0.40 -6.24 14.30
N GLY A 174 0.79 -6.05 14.86
CA GLY A 174 1.02 -5.03 15.90
C GLY A 174 0.63 -3.62 15.46
N LEU A 175 0.94 -3.25 14.21
CA LEU A 175 0.61 -1.94 13.62
C LEU A 175 -0.87 -1.77 13.24
N LEU A 176 -1.64 -2.86 13.11
CA LEU A 176 -3.07 -2.83 12.83
C LEU A 176 -3.93 -2.57 14.07
N PHE A 177 -3.44 -2.95 15.26
CA PHE A 177 -4.15 -2.83 16.54
C PHE A 177 -3.75 -1.60 17.38
N VAL A 178 -2.87 -0.75 16.84
CA VAL A 178 -2.44 0.55 17.41
C VAL A 178 -3.01 1.69 16.58
#